data_AF-A0AAV5DPL1-F1
#
_entry.id   AF-A0AAV5DPL1-F1
#
_cell.length_a   1.000
_cell.length_b   1.000
_cell.length_c   1.000
_cell.angle_alpha   90.00
_cell.angle_beta   90.00
_cell.angle_gamma   90.00
#
_symmetry.space_group_name_H-M   'P 1'
#
loop_
_entity.id
_entity.type
_entity.pdbx_description
1 polymer ?
#
loop_
_entity_poly.entity_id
_entity_poly.type
_entity_poly.pdbx_seq_one_letter_code
_entity_poly.pdbx_strand_id
1 'polypeptide(L)' 'MTVDIPQWAHKVVDKIRRGYLWKGYTDVKGGQCLVAWNTVCHPLEQGGLGISILQHLSWALRLR' A
#
# COMPACT_ATOMS: atom_id res chain seq x y z
N MET A 1 -9.71 17.48 -11.38
CA MET A 1 -9.27 17.98 -10.06
C MET A 1 -8.35 16.96 -9.44
N THR A 2 -7.06 17.25 -9.34
CA THR A 2 -6.12 16.36 -8.67
C THR A 2 -6.12 16.71 -7.19
N VAL A 3 -6.54 15.78 -6.33
CA VAL A 3 -6.41 15.95 -4.89
C VAL A 3 -4.95 15.69 -4.55
N ASP A 4 -4.23 16.72 -4.12
CA ASP A 4 -2.87 16.54 -3.60
C ASP A 4 -2.98 15.89 -2.23
N ILE A 5 -2.87 14.56 -2.21
CA ILE A 5 -3.00 13.78 -0.99
C ILE A 5 -1.71 13.93 -0.19
N PRO A 6 -1.77 14.44 1.05
CA PRO A 6 -0.58 14.61 1.85
C PRO A 6 0.07 13.26 2.18
N GLN A 7 1.39 13.24 2.32
CA GLN A 7 2.16 12.00 2.50
C GLN A 7 1.72 11.17 3.73
N TRP A 8 1.18 11.82 4.77
CA TRP A 8 0.63 11.12 5.93
C TRP A 8 -0.61 10.28 5.60
N ALA A 9 -1.45 10.74 4.67
CA ALA A 9 -2.66 10.02 4.29
C ALA A 9 -2.34 8.73 3.52
N HIS A 10 -1.30 8.75 2.66
CA HIS A 10 -0.76 7.54 2.05
C HIS A 10 -0.34 6.51 3.11
N LYS A 11 0.36 6.95 4.17
CA LYS A 11 0.79 6.07 5.27
C LYS A 11 -0.39 5.48 6.05
N VAL A 12 -1.45 6.25 6.27
CA VAL A 12 -2.67 5.78 6.95
C VAL A 12 -3.39 4.72 6.11
N VAL A 13 -3.57 4.97 4.81
CA VAL A 13 -4.19 4.01 3.90
C VAL A 13 -3.37 2.72 3.83
N ASP A 14 -2.05 2.81 3.71
CA ASP A 14 -1.18 1.63 3.70
C ASP A 14 -1.15 0.91 5.06
N LYS A 15 -1.36 1.61 6.18
CA LYS A 15 -1.56 0.97 7.50
C LYS A 15 -2.83 0.12 7.51
N ILE A 16 -3.95 0.67 7.02
CA ILE A 16 -5.23 -0.04 6.94
C ILE A 16 -5.12 -1.26 6.01
N ARG A 17 -4.54 -1.09 4.82
CA ARG A 17 -4.34 -2.18 3.85
C ARG A 17 -3.51 -3.31 4.42
N ARG A 18 -2.39 -2.98 5.07
CA ARG A 18 -1.56 -3.96 5.78
C ARG A 18 -2.33 -4.72 6.85
N GLY A 19 -3.23 -4.05 7.56
CA GLY A 19 -4.02 -4.69 8.60
C GLY A 19 -5.05 -5.65 8.13
N TYR A 20 -5.76 -5.30 7.07
CA TYR A 20 -6.64 -6.26 6.44
C TYR A 20 -5.86 -7.45 5.88
N LEU A 21 -4.72 -7.22 5.23
CA LEU A 21 -3.94 -8.29 4.62
C LEU A 21 -3.40 -9.30 5.63
N TRP A 22 -2.84 -8.83 6.75
CA TRP A 22 -2.14 -9.72 7.69
C TRP A 22 -2.97 -10.22 8.87
N LYS A 23 -4.01 -9.48 9.26
CA LYS A 23 -4.75 -9.75 10.50
C LYS A 23 -6.27 -9.68 10.32
N GLY A 24 -6.76 -9.26 9.15
CA GLY A 24 -8.18 -8.99 8.93
C GLY A 24 -8.75 -7.80 9.72
N TYR A 25 -7.90 -6.96 10.32
CA TYR A 25 -8.32 -5.82 11.17
C TYR A 25 -7.43 -4.59 10.94
N THR A 26 -7.92 -3.39 11.24
CA THR A 26 -7.28 -2.12 10.87
C THR A 26 -5.96 -1.78 11.59
N ASP A 27 -5.63 -2.46 12.70
CA ASP A 27 -4.41 -2.21 13.48
C ASP A 27 -3.45 -3.41 13.51
N VAL A 28 -2.23 -3.15 13.03
CA VAL A 28 -1.11 -4.10 12.93
C VAL A 28 0.07 -3.52 13.66
N LYS A 29 0.67 -4.31 14.53
CA LYS A 29 1.97 -4.00 15.14
C LYS A 29 3.07 -4.65 14.30
N GLY A 30 4.28 -4.07 14.29
CA GLY A 30 5.36 -4.42 13.35
C GLY A 30 5.75 -5.91 13.28
N GLY A 31 5.48 -6.71 14.32
CA GLY A 31 5.72 -8.16 14.34
C GLY A 31 4.60 -9.03 13.74
N GLN A 32 3.52 -8.44 13.22
CA GLN A 32 2.39 -9.17 12.63
C GLN A 32 2.43 -9.19 11.10
N CYS A 33 3.38 -8.48 10.48
CA CYS A 33 3.59 -8.54 9.03
C CYS A 33 4.45 -9.75 8.66
N LEU A 34 3.92 -10.69 7.88
CA LEU A 34 4.68 -11.85 7.43
C LEU A 34 5.71 -11.48 6.34
N VAL A 35 5.39 -10.46 5.53
CA VAL A 35 6.23 -10.01 4.42
C VAL A 35 6.34 -8.48 4.45
N ALA A 36 7.51 -7.96 4.08
CA ALA A 36 7.73 -6.52 3.95
C ALA A 36 6.76 -5.90 2.94
N TRP A 37 6.22 -4.73 3.26
CA TRP A 37 5.21 -4.06 2.42
C TRP A 37 5.72 -3.75 1.01
N ASN A 38 6.99 -3.39 0.87
CA ASN A 38 7.60 -3.13 -0.44
C ASN A 38 7.60 -4.38 -1.33
N THR A 39 7.86 -5.57 -0.76
CA THR A 39 7.84 -6.84 -1.49
C THR A 39 6.43 -7.24 -1.89
N VAL A 40 5.44 -7.01 -1.03
CA VAL A 40 4.01 -7.21 -1.34
C VAL A 40 3.58 -6.35 -2.54
N CYS A 41 4.10 -5.14 -2.65
CA CYS A 41 3.79 -4.22 -3.75
C CYS A 41 4.43 -4.58 -5.09
N HIS A 42 5.39 -5.52 -5.13
CA HIS A 42 5.98 -5.96 -6.39
C HIS A 42 4.97 -6.73 -7.26
N PRO A 43 5.16 -6.75 -8.60
CA PRO A 43 4.36 -7.58 -9.50
C PRO A 43 4.38 -9.06 -9.09
N LEU A 44 3.31 -9.79 -9.45
CA LEU A 44 3.21 -11.23 -9.18
C LEU A 44 4.37 -12.02 -9.80
N GLU A 45 4.80 -11.63 -11.00
CA GLU A 45 5.94 -12.23 -11.71
C GLU A 45 7.27 -12.07 -10.95
N GLN A 46 7.37 -11.04 -10.11
CA GLN A 46 8.55 -10.75 -9.28
C GLN A 46 8.43 -11.35 -7.86
N GLY A 47 7.42 -12.17 -7.60
CA GLY A 47 7.17 -12.79 -6.29
C GLY A 47 6.43 -11.88 -5.29
N GLY A 48 5.82 -10.79 -5.75
CA GLY A 48 4.96 -9.93 -4.94
C GLY A 48 3.47 -10.27 -5.06
N LEU A 49 2.60 -9.43 -4.50
CA LEU A 49 1.13 -9.56 -4.57
C LEU A 49 0.49 -8.62 -5.60
N GLY A 50 1.30 -7.80 -6.30
CA GLY A 50 0.83 -6.84 -7.30
C GLY A 50 0.05 -5.65 -6.72
N ILE A 51 0.15 -5.39 -5.42
CA ILE A 51 -0.58 -4.28 -4.79
C ILE A 51 0.05 -2.95 -5.20
N SER A 52 -0.72 -2.12 -5.92
CA SER A 52 -0.22 -0.82 -6.37
C SER A 52 0.07 0.14 -5.21
N ILE A 53 1.26 0.71 -5.22
CA ILE A 53 1.64 1.80 -4.31
C ILE A 53 0.78 3.03 -4.65
N LEU A 54 0.12 3.60 -3.64
CA LEU A 54 -0.85 4.67 -3.83
C LEU A 54 -0.24 5.92 -4.48
N GLN A 55 1.05 6.20 -4.23
CA GLN A 55 1.79 7.28 -4.88
C GLN A 55 1.94 7.03 -6.39
N HIS A 56 2.40 5.85 -6.79
CA HIS A 56 2.53 5.49 -8.21
C HIS A 56 1.18 5.52 -8.93
N LEU A 57 0.11 5.02 -8.29
CA LEU A 57 -1.24 5.11 -8.84
C LEU A 57 -1.67 6.57 -9.01
N SER A 58 -1.39 7.43 -8.03
CA SER A 58 -1.72 8.86 -8.12
C SER A 58 -0.98 9.56 -9.27
N TRP A 59 0.27 9.19 -9.55
CA TRP A 59 1.02 9.71 -10.70
C TRP A 59 0.46 9.19 -12.02
N ALA A 60 0.18 7.89 -12.13
CA ALA A 60 -0.43 7.31 -13.33
C ALA A 60 -1.77 7.96 -13.67
N LEU A 61 -2.59 8.27 -12.66
CA LEU A 61 -3.86 8.97 -12.84
C LEU A 61 -3.70 10.45 -13.22
N ARG A 62 -2.59 11.10 -12.84
CA ARG A 62 -2.28 12.49 -13.25
C ARG A 62 -1.74 12.59 -14.68
N LEU A 63 -1.09 11.53 -15.16
CA LEU A 63 -0.51 11.48 -16.50
C LEU A 63 -1.54 11.12 -17.60
N ARG A 64 -2.81 10.97 -17.23
CA ARG A 64 -3.93 10.69 -18.12
C ARG A 64 -4.77 11.94 -18.34
#